data_AF-A0A9X3PFV0-F1
#
_entry.id   AF-A0A9X3PFV0-F1
#
_cell.length_a   1.000
_cell.length_b   1.000
_cell.length_c   1.000
_cell.angle_alpha   90.00
_cell.angle_beta   90.00
_cell.angle_gamma   90.00
#
_symmetry.space_group_name_H-M   'P 1'
#
loop_
_entity.id
_entity.type
_entity.pdbx_description
1 polymer ?
#
loop_
_entity_poly.entity_id
_entity_poly.type
_entity_poly.pdbx_seq_one_letter_code
_entity_poly.pdbx_strand_id
1 'polypeptide(L)'
;MLGLDRKSIPKDLALSYRRDPHLYRELGGRHLRSKPLYHRDSRAEVLDSPFMVSLEPPVPPEGSGVLELQLDAAATMPVAMVDGTPVAVGEGTVFAVLPAGRHVIAVQGAATCSPVVADIEPGETATLVWYEEADRFTVSFGTRRVDPLPPASPLALYHWAIAVFAVCGLPLATVNLFSWGETASRATVVAVLVLGVALLPLLPWRKRERARLAALQLEQERGGQSRPVHFPWDGPQVDDRPALLGDRPERLPDFAPGQGALILRTKAHRHLWKDGEGVTARDAELAAQPVGPPTVRIDGLEQPASWGNWWYPLRPGPHTVEIEGMDRLERFDIDIAAGETTALRADAHRFVHRGPDRGLVHDEGALYLEAEEFSAAWMGDPERRLAYWR
;
A
#
# COMPACT_ATOMS: atom_id res chain seq x y z
N MET A 1 2.41 6.48 36.19
CA MET A 1 2.47 6.53 34.72
C MET A 1 3.80 7.16 34.30
N LEU A 2 4.30 6.83 33.11
CA LEU A 2 5.48 7.42 32.42
C LEU A 2 6.78 6.62 32.55
N GLY A 3 6.85 5.59 31.71
CA GLY A 3 8.07 4.93 31.27
C GLY A 3 7.80 4.29 29.91
N LEU A 4 7.24 5.06 28.97
CA LEU A 4 7.13 4.60 27.60
C LEU A 4 8.55 4.59 27.03
N ASP A 5 9.06 3.38 26.85
CA ASP A 5 10.31 3.00 26.24
C ASP A 5 10.54 3.79 24.93
N ARG A 6 11.37 4.86 25.02
CA ARG A 6 11.80 5.70 23.89
C ARG A 6 12.75 4.89 23.01
N LYS A 7 12.22 3.94 22.24
CA LYS A 7 13.03 3.24 21.23
C LYS A 7 13.31 4.20 20.08
N SER A 8 14.58 4.39 19.80
CA SER A 8 15.12 5.36 18.84
C SER A 8 14.55 5.13 17.44
N ILE A 9 13.82 6.10 16.91
CA ILE A 9 13.64 6.24 15.48
C ILE A 9 15.04 6.49 14.87
N PRO A 10 15.37 5.93 13.69
CA PRO A 10 16.65 6.21 13.05
C PRO A 10 16.83 7.72 12.93
N LYS A 11 18.01 8.23 13.34
CA LYS A 11 18.34 9.66 13.19
C LYS A 11 18.37 10.10 11.72
N ASP A 12 18.60 9.15 10.80
CA ASP A 12 18.64 9.38 9.36
C ASP A 12 17.69 8.39 8.65
N LEU A 13 16.46 8.87 8.39
CA LEU A 13 15.43 8.11 7.70
C LEU A 13 15.77 7.92 6.21
N ALA A 14 16.33 8.94 5.56
CA ALA A 14 16.71 8.86 4.15
C ALA A 14 17.77 7.77 3.90
N LEU A 15 18.75 7.64 4.81
CA LEU A 15 19.73 6.55 4.77
C LEU A 15 19.10 5.18 5.10
N SER A 16 18.13 5.15 6.00
CA SER A 16 17.42 3.91 6.37
C SER A 16 16.62 3.37 5.18
N TYR A 17 15.86 4.23 4.50
CA TYR A 17 15.11 3.87 3.29
C TYR A 17 16.02 3.42 2.14
N ARG A 18 17.18 4.07 1.95
CA ARG A 18 18.17 3.66 0.95
C ARG A 18 18.78 2.28 1.22
N ARG A 19 18.88 1.86 2.48
CA ARG A 19 19.51 0.57 2.85
C ARG A 19 18.54 -0.59 2.79
N ASP A 20 17.28 -0.37 3.18
CA ASP A 20 16.25 -1.38 3.17
C ASP A 20 14.86 -0.70 3.31
N PRO A 21 14.08 -0.57 2.22
CA PRO A 21 12.79 0.13 2.25
C PRO A 21 11.76 -0.52 3.18
N HIS A 22 12.01 -1.76 3.62
CA HIS A 22 11.10 -2.53 4.47
C HIS A 22 11.55 -2.63 5.93
N LEU A 23 12.74 -2.13 6.30
CA LEU A 23 13.31 -2.37 7.64
C LEU A 23 13.84 -1.09 8.30
N TYR A 24 13.12 -0.63 9.32
CA TYR A 24 13.70 0.26 10.33
C TYR A 24 14.76 -0.54 11.12
N ARG A 25 16.04 -0.20 10.96
CA ARG A 25 17.09 -0.70 11.84
C ARG A 25 17.52 0.42 12.77
N GLU A 26 17.52 0.16 14.08
CA GLU A 26 18.14 1.10 15.02
C GLU A 26 19.66 1.18 14.79
N LEU A 27 20.35 2.17 15.37
CA LEU A 27 21.80 2.35 15.23
C LEU A 27 22.63 1.08 15.61
N GLY A 28 22.07 0.20 16.46
CA GLY A 28 22.65 -1.10 16.82
C GLY A 28 22.34 -2.26 15.85
N GLY A 29 21.70 -1.99 14.70
CA GLY A 29 21.40 -2.99 13.67
C GLY A 29 20.18 -3.88 13.95
N ARG A 30 19.50 -3.70 15.09
CA ARG A 30 18.29 -4.45 15.44
C ARG A 30 17.11 -3.97 14.59
N HIS A 31 16.35 -4.93 14.07
CA HIS A 31 15.09 -4.66 13.38
C HIS A 31 14.06 -4.11 14.38
N LEU A 32 13.58 -2.90 14.11
CA LEU A 32 12.43 -2.32 14.79
C LEU A 32 11.18 -2.72 14.03
N ARG A 33 10.34 -3.55 14.66
CA ARG A 33 8.93 -3.65 14.29
C ARG A 33 8.31 -2.32 14.70
N SER A 34 8.10 -1.44 13.73
CA SER A 34 7.41 -0.15 13.81
C SER A 34 6.60 0.06 15.11
N LYS A 35 7.00 1.04 15.91
CA LYS A 35 6.16 1.70 16.93
C LYS A 35 6.61 3.16 17.00
N PRO A 36 5.76 4.10 17.42
CA PRO A 36 4.45 4.47 16.88
C PRO A 36 4.34 6.01 16.77
N LEU A 37 3.69 6.53 15.72
CA LEU A 37 3.16 7.90 15.73
C LEU A 37 1.86 7.86 16.52
N TYR A 38 1.91 7.93 17.85
CA TYR A 38 0.70 8.09 18.66
C TYR A 38 0.26 9.55 18.63
N HIS A 39 -0.52 9.95 17.64
CA HIS A 39 -1.46 11.03 17.91
C HIS A 39 -2.41 10.51 19.00
N ARG A 40 -2.37 11.12 20.19
CA ARG A 40 -3.24 10.74 21.32
C ARG A 40 -4.72 11.04 21.05
N ASP A 41 -4.99 11.78 19.99
CA ASP A 41 -6.31 12.18 19.49
C ASP A 41 -6.20 12.29 17.97
N SER A 42 -6.48 11.19 17.26
CA SER A 42 -6.48 11.11 15.81
C SER A 42 -7.77 11.66 15.18
N ARG A 43 -8.74 12.14 15.98
CA ARG A 43 -10.09 12.51 15.49
C ARG A 43 -10.05 13.43 14.27
N ALA A 44 -10.89 13.10 13.31
CA ALA A 44 -11.10 13.85 12.10
C ALA A 44 -11.37 15.34 12.39
N GLU A 45 -10.76 16.18 11.56
CA GLU A 45 -10.93 17.63 11.51
C GLU A 45 -11.29 18.02 10.09
N VAL A 46 -12.29 18.87 9.94
CA VAL A 46 -12.65 19.45 8.65
C VAL A 46 -11.68 20.58 8.33
N LEU A 47 -11.16 20.59 7.09
CA LEU A 47 -10.31 21.65 6.58
C LEU A 47 -11.15 22.67 5.80
N ASP A 48 -10.65 23.90 5.72
CA ASP A 48 -11.27 24.92 4.86
C ASP A 48 -11.18 24.48 3.40
N SER A 49 -12.33 24.39 2.74
CA SER A 49 -12.46 23.84 1.38
C SER A 49 -13.65 24.47 0.65
N PRO A 50 -13.67 24.45 -0.69
CA PRO A 50 -14.81 24.93 -1.47
C PRO A 50 -16.04 24.01 -1.37
N PHE A 51 -15.88 22.80 -0.81
CA PHE A 51 -16.95 21.85 -0.61
C PHE A 51 -17.58 22.01 0.78
N MET A 52 -18.86 21.69 0.90
CA MET A 52 -19.52 21.61 2.20
C MET A 52 -19.14 20.29 2.87
N VAL A 53 -18.28 20.36 3.89
CA VAL A 53 -17.72 19.20 4.59
C VAL A 53 -18.14 19.20 6.06
N SER A 54 -18.50 18.04 6.59
CA SER A 54 -19.04 17.88 7.95
C SER A 54 -18.59 16.55 8.57
N LEU A 55 -18.60 16.47 9.91
CA LEU A 55 -18.42 15.21 10.65
C LEU A 55 -19.75 14.50 10.92
N GLU A 56 -20.87 15.16 10.63
CA GLU A 56 -22.23 14.63 10.74
C GLU A 56 -22.87 14.54 9.35
N PRO A 57 -23.73 13.54 9.08
CA PRO A 57 -24.38 13.37 7.78
C PRO A 57 -25.19 14.62 7.36
N PRO A 58 -24.84 15.29 6.25
CA PRO A 58 -25.59 16.43 5.74
C PRO A 58 -26.76 16.00 4.86
N VAL A 59 -27.71 16.92 4.63
CA VAL A 59 -28.70 16.78 3.56
C VAL A 59 -28.15 17.46 2.30
N PRO A 60 -27.94 16.74 1.19
CA PRO A 60 -27.43 17.37 -0.03
C PRO A 60 -28.49 18.27 -0.68
N PRO A 61 -28.13 19.46 -1.18
CA PRO A 61 -29.00 20.27 -2.04
C PRO A 61 -29.31 19.55 -3.38
N GLU A 62 -30.32 20.06 -4.10
CA GLU A 62 -30.69 19.54 -5.41
C GLU A 62 -29.50 19.57 -6.39
N GLY A 63 -29.31 18.49 -7.17
CA GLY A 63 -28.20 18.34 -8.12
C GLY A 63 -26.86 17.96 -7.49
N SER A 64 -26.83 17.62 -6.20
CA SER A 64 -25.63 17.17 -5.48
C SER A 64 -25.89 15.85 -4.77
N GLY A 65 -24.81 15.13 -4.42
CA GLY A 65 -24.85 13.94 -3.56
C GLY A 65 -23.90 14.10 -2.38
N VAL A 66 -23.82 13.05 -1.55
CA VAL A 66 -22.91 13.01 -0.39
C VAL A 66 -21.85 11.95 -0.62
N LEU A 67 -20.58 12.31 -0.43
CA LEU A 67 -19.49 11.36 -0.23
C LEU A 67 -19.33 11.12 1.27
N GLU A 68 -19.60 9.91 1.74
CA GLU A 68 -19.21 9.44 3.06
C GLU A 68 -17.83 8.79 2.97
N LEU A 69 -16.83 9.38 3.65
CA LEU A 69 -15.47 8.87 3.70
C LEU A 69 -15.12 8.42 5.11
N GLN A 70 -14.92 7.12 5.28
CA GLN A 70 -14.48 6.52 6.53
C GLN A 70 -12.96 6.37 6.52
N LEU A 71 -12.28 7.06 7.43
CA LEU A 71 -10.83 7.07 7.58
C LEU A 71 -10.45 6.28 8.83
N ASP A 72 -9.90 5.08 8.66
CA ASP A 72 -9.42 4.23 9.76
C ASP A 72 -7.89 4.15 9.70
N ALA A 73 -7.23 5.01 10.47
CA ALA A 73 -5.78 5.17 10.48
C ALA A 73 -5.20 4.53 11.75
N ALA A 74 -4.46 3.43 11.64
CA ALA A 74 -3.89 2.78 12.83
C ALA A 74 -2.86 3.66 13.57
N ALA A 75 -2.15 4.55 12.86
CA ALA A 75 -1.08 5.35 13.46
C ALA A 75 -0.74 6.65 12.70
N THR A 76 -1.57 7.12 11.77
CA THR A 76 -1.29 8.34 11.00
C THR A 76 -2.43 9.34 11.12
N MET A 77 -2.16 10.61 10.81
CA MET A 77 -3.19 11.60 10.53
C MET A 77 -3.32 11.71 9.01
N PRO A 78 -4.16 10.86 8.38
CA PRO A 78 -4.31 10.91 6.93
C PRO A 78 -4.95 12.23 6.52
N VAL A 79 -4.61 12.73 5.35
CA VAL A 79 -5.34 13.84 4.71
C VAL A 79 -6.22 13.27 3.60
N ALA A 80 -7.50 13.59 3.66
CA ALA A 80 -8.46 13.29 2.61
C ALA A 80 -8.58 14.48 1.65
N MET A 81 -8.65 14.18 0.36
CA MET A 81 -8.79 15.16 -0.71
C MET A 81 -9.89 14.76 -1.68
N VAL A 82 -10.58 15.77 -2.20
CA VAL A 82 -11.53 15.66 -3.31
C VAL A 82 -11.04 16.55 -4.44
N ASP A 83 -10.85 15.99 -5.62
CA ASP A 83 -10.35 16.69 -6.82
C ASP A 83 -9.05 17.49 -6.55
N GLY A 84 -8.16 16.89 -5.77
CA GLY A 84 -6.88 17.49 -5.36
C GLY A 84 -6.98 18.52 -4.23
N THR A 85 -8.19 18.84 -3.75
CA THR A 85 -8.41 19.80 -2.66
C THR A 85 -8.54 19.07 -1.32
N PRO A 86 -7.70 19.37 -0.31
CA PRO A 86 -7.86 18.83 1.04
C PRO A 86 -9.21 19.21 1.65
N VAL A 87 -9.90 18.22 2.22
CA VAL A 87 -11.23 18.41 2.85
C VAL A 87 -11.23 18.05 4.33
N ALA A 88 -10.38 17.11 4.75
CA ALA A 88 -10.27 16.71 6.14
C ALA A 88 -8.92 16.08 6.46
N VAL A 89 -8.59 16.03 7.74
CA VAL A 89 -7.41 15.35 8.26
C VAL A 89 -7.77 14.53 9.51
N GLY A 90 -7.18 13.35 9.67
CA GLY A 90 -7.38 12.48 10.83
C GLY A 90 -8.27 11.26 10.56
N GLU A 91 -8.53 10.51 11.62
CA GLU A 91 -9.33 9.29 11.70
C GLU A 91 -10.78 9.60 12.08
N GLY A 92 -11.73 8.97 11.40
CA GLY A 92 -13.16 9.13 11.62
C GLY A 92 -13.94 9.15 10.33
N THR A 93 -15.24 9.44 10.43
CA THR A 93 -16.11 9.60 9.27
C THR A 93 -16.24 11.08 8.92
N VAL A 94 -16.06 11.38 7.64
CA VAL A 94 -16.21 12.72 7.07
C VAL A 94 -17.23 12.64 5.94
N PHE A 95 -18.12 13.62 5.87
CA PHE A 95 -19.12 13.75 4.82
C PHE A 95 -18.79 14.99 3.99
N ALA A 96 -18.67 14.83 2.68
CA ALA A 96 -18.50 15.94 1.73
C ALA A 96 -19.68 15.98 0.77
N VAL A 97 -20.33 17.14 0.64
CA VAL A 97 -21.37 17.35 -0.37
C VAL A 97 -20.72 17.80 -1.67
N LEU A 98 -20.95 17.02 -2.73
CA LEU A 98 -20.32 17.19 -4.02
C LEU A 98 -21.39 17.34 -5.12
N PRO A 99 -21.16 18.15 -6.16
CA PRO A 99 -21.99 18.16 -7.35
C PRO A 99 -22.17 16.73 -7.89
N ALA A 100 -23.29 16.45 -8.56
CA ALA A 100 -23.43 15.17 -9.23
C ALA A 100 -22.40 15.04 -10.36
N GLY A 101 -21.76 13.87 -10.47
CA GLY A 101 -20.70 13.62 -11.44
C GLY A 101 -19.53 12.82 -10.88
N ARG A 102 -18.43 12.78 -11.64
CA ARG A 102 -17.20 12.05 -11.26
C ARG A 102 -16.28 12.91 -10.45
N HIS A 103 -15.81 12.35 -9.34
CA HIS A 103 -14.87 12.99 -8.43
C HIS A 103 -13.68 12.07 -8.13
N VAL A 104 -12.49 12.65 -8.01
CA VAL A 104 -11.28 11.96 -7.63
C VAL A 104 -11.09 12.09 -6.13
N ILE A 105 -11.21 10.98 -5.43
CA ILE A 105 -10.99 10.93 -4.00
C ILE A 105 -9.61 10.36 -3.76
N ALA A 106 -8.80 11.06 -2.97
CA ALA A 106 -7.47 10.62 -2.60
C ALA A 106 -7.31 10.72 -1.08
N VAL A 107 -6.60 9.75 -0.49
CA VAL A 107 -6.24 9.79 0.92
C VAL A 107 -4.75 9.54 1.05
N GLN A 108 -4.07 10.35 1.88
CA GLN A 108 -2.63 10.22 2.09
C GLN A 108 -2.31 10.08 3.58
N GLY A 109 -1.95 8.87 3.99
CA GLY A 109 -1.42 8.56 5.31
C GLY A 109 0.10 8.75 5.37
N ALA A 110 0.82 7.76 5.92
CA ALA A 110 2.29 7.72 5.85
C ALA A 110 2.80 7.46 4.43
N ALA A 111 2.01 6.72 3.64
CA ALA A 111 2.19 6.57 2.21
C ALA A 111 0.89 6.96 1.48
N THR A 112 1.01 7.44 0.26
CA THR A 112 -0.12 7.63 -0.64
C THR A 112 -0.65 6.28 -1.12
N CYS A 113 -1.97 6.19 -1.28
CA CYS A 113 -2.63 5.12 -2.02
C CYS A 113 -3.14 5.64 -3.36
N SER A 114 -3.42 4.74 -4.29
CA SER A 114 -4.06 5.12 -5.55
C SER A 114 -5.39 5.82 -5.27
N PRO A 115 -5.69 6.94 -5.96
CA PRO A 115 -6.98 7.58 -5.83
C PRO A 115 -8.11 6.66 -6.30
N VAL A 116 -9.31 6.91 -5.79
CA VAL A 116 -10.55 6.25 -6.19
C VAL A 116 -11.41 7.27 -6.91
N VAL A 117 -11.93 6.91 -8.07
CA VAL A 117 -12.92 7.73 -8.79
C VAL A 117 -14.31 7.31 -8.32
N ALA A 118 -15.05 8.24 -7.74
CA ALA A 118 -16.42 8.03 -7.30
C ALA A 118 -17.39 8.74 -8.26
N ASP A 119 -18.43 8.04 -8.70
CA ASP A 119 -19.59 8.65 -9.36
C ASP A 119 -20.58 9.07 -8.26
N ILE A 120 -20.84 10.37 -8.15
CA ILE A 120 -21.78 10.96 -7.18
C ILE A 120 -23.12 11.19 -7.89
N GLU A 121 -24.15 10.46 -7.45
CA GLU A 121 -25.52 10.58 -7.95
C GLU A 121 -26.31 11.65 -7.16
N PRO A 122 -27.23 12.41 -7.79
CA PRO A 122 -28.03 13.42 -7.10
C PRO A 122 -28.89 12.81 -5.99
N GLY A 123 -28.75 13.32 -4.76
CA GLY A 123 -29.50 12.90 -3.57
C GLY A 123 -29.02 11.57 -2.96
N GLU A 124 -28.04 10.89 -3.55
CA GLU A 124 -27.51 9.63 -3.02
C GLU A 124 -26.25 9.85 -2.16
N THR A 125 -25.90 8.83 -1.38
CA THR A 125 -24.65 8.78 -0.61
C THR A 125 -23.73 7.72 -1.18
N ALA A 126 -22.57 8.12 -1.67
CA ALA A 126 -21.48 7.22 -2.03
C ALA A 126 -20.57 7.02 -0.82
N THR A 127 -20.35 5.77 -0.40
CA THR A 127 -19.47 5.44 0.72
C THR A 127 -18.12 4.94 0.22
N LEU A 128 -17.04 5.53 0.74
CA LEU A 128 -15.67 5.05 0.60
C LEU A 128 -15.05 4.81 1.97
N VAL A 129 -14.23 3.77 2.07
CA VAL A 129 -13.49 3.38 3.25
C VAL A 129 -12.01 3.34 2.90
N TRP A 130 -11.24 4.16 3.61
CA TRP A 130 -9.79 4.09 3.63
C TRP A 130 -9.35 3.46 4.95
N TYR A 131 -8.45 2.48 4.86
CA TYR A 131 -7.94 1.76 6.00
C TYR A 131 -6.42 1.58 5.87
N GLU A 132 -5.71 1.86 6.95
CA GLU A 132 -4.27 1.65 7.10
C GLU A 132 -4.01 0.70 8.27
N GLU A 133 -3.37 -0.43 7.99
CA GLU A 133 -2.96 -1.36 9.05
C GLU A 133 -1.85 -0.79 9.93
N ALA A 134 -1.66 -1.40 11.11
CA ALA A 134 -0.58 -1.05 12.02
C ALA A 134 0.83 -1.18 11.41
N ASP A 135 0.99 -1.94 10.32
CA ASP A 135 2.26 -2.02 9.58
C ASP A 135 2.53 -0.80 8.68
N ARG A 136 1.49 -0.02 8.33
CA ARG A 136 1.46 1.17 7.44
C ARG A 136 1.81 0.89 5.98
N PHE A 137 2.16 -0.35 5.64
CA PHE A 137 2.42 -0.76 4.26
C PHE A 137 1.13 -1.28 3.62
N THR A 138 0.28 -1.90 4.43
CA THR A 138 -1.00 -2.39 4.00
C THR A 138 -2.04 -1.28 4.12
N VAL A 139 -2.27 -0.62 3.00
CA VAL A 139 -3.37 0.34 2.83
C VAL A 139 -4.43 -0.30 1.93
N SER A 140 -5.70 0.01 2.19
CA SER A 140 -6.80 -0.32 1.30
C SER A 140 -7.73 0.88 1.18
N PHE A 141 -8.15 1.18 -0.04
CA PHE A 141 -9.08 2.27 -0.31
C PHE A 141 -10.11 1.85 -1.36
N GLY A 142 -11.39 1.92 -1.01
CA GLY A 142 -12.48 1.48 -1.89
C GLY A 142 -13.86 1.65 -1.25
N THR A 143 -14.89 1.02 -1.80
CA THR A 143 -16.29 1.19 -1.34
C THR A 143 -16.65 0.41 -0.08
N ARG A 144 -15.78 -0.50 0.35
CA ARG A 144 -16.04 -1.37 1.50
C ARG A 144 -14.75 -1.66 2.27
N ARG A 145 -14.87 -1.69 3.60
CA ARG A 145 -13.82 -2.26 4.47
C ARG A 145 -13.63 -3.74 4.12
N VAL A 146 -12.40 -4.08 3.75
CA VAL A 146 -11.98 -5.47 3.62
C VAL A 146 -11.33 -5.85 4.95
N ASP A 147 -11.97 -6.71 5.74
CA ASP A 147 -11.33 -7.21 6.94
C ASP A 147 -10.15 -8.10 6.53
N PRO A 148 -8.92 -7.78 6.96
CA PRO A 148 -7.72 -8.51 6.54
C PRO A 148 -7.56 -9.84 7.27
N LEU A 149 -8.42 -10.16 8.24
CA LEU A 149 -8.28 -11.35 9.06
C LEU A 149 -8.29 -12.59 8.17
N PRO A 150 -7.15 -13.32 8.09
CA PRO A 150 -7.10 -14.49 7.25
C PRO A 150 -8.12 -15.50 7.80
N PRO A 151 -8.86 -16.20 6.92
CA PRO A 151 -9.72 -17.28 7.36
C PRO A 151 -8.90 -18.28 8.18
N ALA A 152 -9.49 -18.78 9.28
CA ALA A 152 -8.81 -19.74 10.15
C ALA A 152 -8.28 -20.92 9.32
N SER A 153 -6.97 -21.13 9.34
CA SER A 153 -6.33 -22.17 8.53
C SER A 153 -5.57 -23.18 9.39
N PRO A 154 -5.71 -24.50 9.12
CA PRO A 154 -4.86 -25.53 9.71
C PRO A 154 -3.38 -25.39 9.31
N LEU A 155 -3.04 -24.52 8.35
CA LEU A 155 -1.65 -24.24 7.97
C LEU A 155 -0.81 -23.73 9.15
N ALA A 156 -1.40 -22.95 10.06
CA ALA A 156 -0.71 -22.48 11.26
C ALA A 156 -0.29 -23.65 12.18
N LEU A 157 -1.14 -24.68 12.32
CA LEU A 157 -0.81 -25.91 13.06
C LEU A 157 0.34 -26.66 12.39
N TYR A 158 0.36 -26.72 11.06
CA TYR A 158 1.46 -27.35 10.32
C TYR A 158 2.78 -26.60 10.49
N HIS A 159 2.78 -25.26 10.39
CA HIS A 159 3.98 -24.46 10.67
C HIS A 159 4.48 -24.64 12.09
N TRP A 160 3.55 -24.70 13.05
CA TRP A 160 3.88 -24.97 14.45
C TRP A 160 4.49 -26.36 14.62
N ALA A 161 3.92 -27.40 13.98
CA ALA A 161 4.47 -28.76 14.01
C ALA A 161 5.89 -28.83 13.41
N ILE A 162 6.15 -28.16 12.29
CA ILE A 162 7.51 -28.05 11.72
C ILE A 162 8.44 -27.32 12.67
N ALA A 163 8.01 -26.19 13.24
CA ALA A 163 8.85 -25.41 14.15
C ALA A 163 9.22 -26.23 15.40
N VAL A 164 8.25 -26.93 15.99
CA VAL A 164 8.48 -27.85 17.11
C VAL A 164 9.40 -29.00 16.69
N PHE A 165 9.18 -29.59 15.52
CA PHE A 165 10.08 -30.63 14.99
C PHE A 165 11.52 -30.12 14.82
N ALA A 166 11.71 -28.92 14.27
CA ALA A 166 13.02 -28.34 14.04
C ALA A 166 13.72 -27.91 15.33
N VAL A 167 12.99 -27.31 16.28
CA VAL A 167 13.54 -26.77 17.53
C VAL A 167 13.70 -27.83 18.60
N CYS A 168 12.78 -28.79 18.70
CA CYS A 168 12.79 -29.81 19.74
C CYS A 168 13.20 -31.18 19.18
N GLY A 169 12.63 -31.58 18.05
CA GLY A 169 12.85 -32.91 17.45
C GLY A 169 14.28 -33.12 16.97
N LEU A 170 14.81 -32.20 16.15
CA LEU A 170 16.16 -32.33 15.60
C LEU A 170 17.23 -32.32 16.70
N PRO A 171 17.26 -31.37 17.66
CA PRO A 171 18.26 -31.43 18.73
C PRO A 171 18.13 -32.68 19.60
N LEU A 172 16.90 -33.14 19.89
CA LEU A 172 16.69 -34.38 20.63
C LEU A 172 17.27 -35.59 19.88
N ALA A 173 17.05 -35.69 18.57
CA ALA A 173 17.66 -36.75 17.76
C ALA A 173 19.18 -36.64 17.71
N THR A 174 19.73 -35.42 17.59
CA THR A 174 21.19 -35.17 17.62
C THR A 174 21.82 -35.61 18.92
N VAL A 175 21.23 -35.28 20.08
CA VAL A 175 21.74 -35.73 21.38
C VAL A 175 21.68 -37.25 21.51
N ASN A 176 20.58 -37.87 21.06
CA ASN A 176 20.41 -39.33 21.13
C ASN A 176 21.32 -40.09 20.15
N LEU A 177 21.78 -39.47 19.06
CA LEU A 177 22.78 -40.06 18.17
C LEU A 177 24.12 -40.32 18.89
N PHE A 178 24.49 -39.50 19.88
CA PHE A 178 25.69 -39.75 20.70
C PHE A 178 25.54 -40.94 21.66
N SER A 179 24.31 -41.38 21.93
CA SER A 179 23.99 -42.50 22.85
C SER A 179 23.42 -43.71 22.08
N TRP A 180 23.88 -43.93 20.85
CA TRP A 180 23.30 -44.93 19.93
C TRP A 180 23.29 -46.38 20.45
N GLY A 181 24.14 -46.71 21.43
CA GLY A 181 24.16 -48.03 22.06
C GLY A 181 22.86 -48.38 22.79
N GLU A 182 22.11 -47.37 23.26
CA GLU A 182 20.90 -47.56 24.05
C GLU A 182 19.66 -47.79 23.16
N THR A 183 18.80 -48.74 23.55
CA THR A 183 17.55 -49.03 22.84
C THR A 183 16.61 -47.84 22.83
N ALA A 184 16.54 -47.09 23.94
CA ALA A 184 15.70 -45.90 24.06
C ALA A 184 16.14 -44.77 23.12
N SER A 185 17.44 -44.54 22.98
CA SER A 185 17.98 -43.54 22.05
C SER A 185 17.71 -43.90 20.59
N ARG A 186 17.86 -45.17 20.21
CA ARG A 186 17.50 -45.65 18.86
C ARG A 186 16.01 -45.45 18.56
N ALA A 187 15.14 -45.82 19.50
CA ALA A 187 13.70 -45.62 19.35
C ALA A 187 13.35 -44.13 19.18
N THR A 188 14.00 -43.25 19.94
CA THR A 188 13.81 -41.80 19.86
C THR A 188 14.22 -41.25 18.50
N VAL A 189 15.41 -41.60 18.00
CA VAL A 189 15.87 -41.14 16.67
C VAL A 189 14.95 -41.65 15.57
N VAL A 190 14.53 -42.92 15.62
CA VAL A 190 13.57 -43.49 14.65
C VAL A 190 12.25 -42.75 14.71
N ALA A 191 11.71 -42.45 15.90
CA ALA A 191 10.47 -41.71 16.05
C ALA A 191 10.55 -40.30 15.44
N VAL A 192 11.65 -39.58 15.67
CA VAL A 192 11.88 -38.26 15.06
C VAL A 192 11.99 -38.39 13.53
N LEU A 193 12.74 -39.36 13.01
CA LEU A 193 12.83 -39.57 11.56
C LEU A 193 11.47 -39.89 10.93
N VAL A 194 10.68 -40.76 11.56
CA VAL A 194 9.31 -41.09 11.11
C VAL A 194 8.43 -39.85 11.11
N LEU A 195 8.50 -39.00 12.15
CA LEU A 195 7.77 -37.75 12.20
C LEU A 195 8.22 -36.80 11.07
N GLY A 196 9.52 -36.68 10.82
CA GLY A 196 10.06 -35.88 9.71
C GLY A 196 9.56 -36.36 8.35
N VAL A 197 9.58 -37.68 8.11
CA VAL A 197 9.03 -38.29 6.89
C VAL A 197 7.53 -38.08 6.78
N ALA A 198 6.78 -38.18 7.88
CA ALA A 198 5.34 -37.93 7.91
C ALA A 198 4.97 -36.48 7.58
N LEU A 199 5.87 -35.52 7.84
CA LEU A 199 5.68 -34.11 7.48
C LEU A 199 5.97 -33.80 6.00
N LEU A 200 6.71 -34.65 5.27
CA LEU A 200 7.06 -34.42 3.85
C LEU A 200 5.84 -34.46 2.90
N PRO A 201 4.90 -35.43 2.99
CA PRO A 201 3.68 -35.43 2.16
C PRO A 201 2.77 -34.23 2.36
N LEU A 202 2.96 -33.47 3.45
CA LEU A 202 2.20 -32.26 3.73
C LEU A 202 2.76 -31.01 3.01
N LEU A 203 3.95 -31.09 2.39
CA LEU A 203 4.51 -29.97 1.62
C LEU A 203 3.67 -29.59 0.39
N PRO A 204 3.21 -30.52 -0.47
CA PRO A 204 2.25 -30.21 -1.53
C PRO A 204 0.92 -29.68 -1.00
N TRP A 205 0.44 -30.22 0.14
CA TRP A 205 -0.77 -29.74 0.80
C TRP A 205 -0.63 -28.28 1.23
N ARG A 206 0.52 -27.89 1.80
CA ARG A 206 0.83 -26.49 2.15
C ARG A 206 0.76 -25.56 0.94
N LYS A 207 1.28 -25.96 -0.23
CA LYS A 207 1.19 -25.14 -1.45
C LYS A 207 -0.27 -24.97 -1.91
N ARG A 208 -1.05 -26.04 -1.90
CA ARG A 208 -2.48 -26.00 -2.26
C ARG A 208 -3.30 -25.16 -1.28
N GLU A 209 -3.06 -25.32 0.02
CA GLU A 209 -3.78 -24.57 1.05
C GLU A 209 -3.43 -23.08 0.99
N ARG A 210 -2.16 -22.72 0.74
CA ARG A 210 -1.78 -21.31 0.49
C ARG A 210 -2.51 -20.72 -0.71
N ALA A 211 -2.53 -21.43 -1.84
CA ALA A 211 -3.27 -20.98 -3.02
C ALA A 211 -4.77 -20.84 -2.74
N ARG A 212 -5.36 -21.77 -1.96
CA ARG A 212 -6.76 -21.70 -1.52
C ARG A 212 -7.02 -20.49 -0.62
N LEU A 213 -6.16 -20.23 0.36
CA LEU A 213 -6.31 -19.08 1.25
C LEU A 213 -6.13 -17.77 0.48
N ALA A 214 -5.18 -17.70 -0.45
CA ALA A 214 -5.00 -16.55 -1.33
C ALA A 214 -6.25 -16.31 -2.21
N ALA A 215 -6.84 -17.38 -2.76
CA ALA A 215 -8.07 -17.28 -3.53
C ALA A 215 -9.28 -16.84 -2.67
N LEU A 216 -9.46 -17.43 -1.49
CA LEU A 216 -10.49 -17.02 -0.53
C LEU A 216 -10.31 -15.58 -0.09
N GLN A 217 -9.07 -15.17 0.13
CA GLN A 217 -8.75 -13.79 0.45
C GLN A 217 -9.15 -12.89 -0.71
N LEU A 218 -8.67 -13.13 -1.94
CA LEU A 218 -9.09 -12.34 -3.11
C LEU A 218 -10.60 -12.29 -3.30
N GLU A 219 -11.33 -13.36 -3.00
CA GLU A 219 -12.79 -13.40 -3.05
C GLU A 219 -13.41 -12.48 -1.98
N GLN A 220 -12.88 -12.49 -0.75
CA GLN A 220 -13.28 -11.56 0.31
C GLN A 220 -12.92 -10.10 -0.05
N GLU A 221 -11.77 -9.88 -0.69
CA GLU A 221 -11.31 -8.56 -1.12
C GLU A 221 -12.04 -8.06 -2.39
N ARG A 222 -12.81 -8.92 -3.09
CA ARG A 222 -13.42 -8.60 -4.40
C ARG A 222 -14.28 -7.35 -4.37
N GLY A 223 -15.00 -7.11 -3.27
CA GLY A 223 -15.82 -5.91 -3.10
C GLY A 223 -15.03 -4.61 -2.95
N GLY A 224 -13.75 -4.70 -2.58
CA GLY A 224 -12.82 -3.57 -2.49
C GLY A 224 -11.79 -3.52 -3.63
N GLN A 225 -11.88 -4.39 -4.64
CA GLN A 225 -11.00 -4.33 -5.80
C GLN A 225 -11.35 -3.13 -6.66
N SER A 226 -10.31 -2.45 -7.14
CA SER A 226 -10.46 -1.27 -7.99
C SER A 226 -10.76 -1.69 -9.42
N ARG A 227 -11.68 -0.98 -10.06
CA ARG A 227 -11.90 -1.10 -11.51
C ARG A 227 -11.01 -0.10 -12.22
N PRO A 228 -10.30 -0.49 -13.29
CA PRO A 228 -9.54 0.46 -14.08
C PRO A 228 -10.43 1.60 -14.59
N VAL A 229 -9.97 2.84 -14.44
CA VAL A 229 -10.66 4.03 -14.94
C VAL A 229 -9.80 4.71 -15.99
N HIS A 230 -10.30 4.83 -17.21
CA HIS A 230 -9.56 5.46 -18.31
C HIS A 230 -9.61 6.98 -18.23
N PHE A 231 -8.50 7.61 -18.57
CA PHE A 231 -8.33 9.06 -18.55
C PHE A 231 -8.09 9.65 -19.96
N PRO A 232 -8.55 10.90 -20.20
CA PRO A 232 -9.50 11.64 -19.37
C PRO A 232 -10.88 10.97 -19.36
N TRP A 233 -11.61 11.04 -18.25
CA TRP A 233 -12.91 10.37 -18.08
C TRP A 233 -14.00 10.84 -19.05
N ASP A 234 -13.90 12.09 -19.52
CA ASP A 234 -14.93 12.72 -20.37
C ASP A 234 -14.61 12.66 -21.87
N GLY A 235 -13.51 12.00 -22.26
CA GLY A 235 -13.13 11.90 -23.66
C GLY A 235 -13.76 10.71 -24.40
N PRO A 236 -13.60 10.61 -25.74
CA PRO A 236 -14.04 9.46 -26.55
C PRO A 236 -13.35 8.13 -26.18
N GLN A 237 -14.07 7.03 -25.96
CA GLN A 237 -13.44 5.74 -25.67
C GLN A 237 -12.51 5.29 -26.82
N VAL A 238 -11.21 5.29 -26.56
CA VAL A 238 -10.17 4.80 -27.48
C VAL A 238 -9.27 3.81 -26.73
N ASP A 239 -8.82 2.77 -27.43
CA ASP A 239 -8.13 1.63 -26.82
C ASP A 239 -6.75 1.98 -26.26
N ASP A 240 -6.16 3.10 -26.68
CA ASP A 240 -4.83 3.59 -26.29
C ASP A 240 -4.86 4.60 -25.14
N ARG A 241 -5.91 4.57 -24.30
CA ARG A 241 -5.98 5.47 -23.14
C ARG A 241 -5.19 4.99 -21.93
N PRO A 242 -4.49 5.91 -21.25
CA PRO A 242 -4.02 5.69 -19.90
C PRO A 242 -5.18 5.31 -18.98
N ALA A 243 -4.93 4.40 -18.04
CA ALA A 243 -5.91 3.99 -17.04
C ALA A 243 -5.32 3.98 -15.63
N LEU A 244 -6.07 4.54 -14.69
CA LEU A 244 -5.79 4.41 -13.26
C LEU A 244 -6.29 3.03 -12.80
N LEU A 245 -5.39 2.21 -12.30
CA LEU A 245 -5.66 0.82 -11.91
C LEU A 245 -6.22 0.69 -10.49
N GLY A 246 -5.91 1.65 -9.62
CA GLY A 246 -6.11 1.51 -8.18
C GLY A 246 -5.06 0.61 -7.50
N ASP A 247 -5.15 0.44 -6.18
CA ASP A 247 -4.13 -0.34 -5.43
C ASP A 247 -4.23 -1.84 -5.67
N ARG A 248 -5.45 -2.33 -5.91
CA ARG A 248 -5.74 -3.75 -6.11
C ARG A 248 -6.67 -3.91 -7.32
N PRO A 249 -6.18 -3.73 -8.55
CA PRO A 249 -7.01 -3.81 -9.74
C PRO A 249 -7.66 -5.19 -9.85
N GLU A 250 -8.96 -5.23 -10.20
CA GLU A 250 -9.69 -6.49 -10.41
C GLU A 250 -9.11 -7.30 -11.60
N ARG A 251 -8.67 -6.56 -12.62
CA ARG A 251 -8.05 -6.99 -13.87
C ARG A 251 -7.23 -5.84 -14.43
N LEU A 252 -6.31 -6.14 -15.33
CA LEU A 252 -5.65 -5.12 -16.13
C LEU A 252 -6.52 -4.76 -17.35
N PRO A 253 -6.37 -3.55 -17.90
CA PRO A 253 -6.89 -3.24 -19.23
C PRO A 253 -6.36 -4.23 -20.27
N ASP A 254 -7.15 -4.49 -21.30
CA ASP A 254 -6.71 -5.30 -22.43
C ASP A 254 -5.68 -4.52 -23.28
N PHE A 255 -4.74 -5.22 -23.90
CA PHE A 255 -3.83 -4.59 -24.85
C PHE A 255 -4.59 -4.17 -26.11
N ALA A 256 -4.37 -2.94 -26.56
CA ALA A 256 -4.77 -2.56 -27.90
C ALA A 256 -3.99 -3.40 -28.94
N PRO A 257 -4.56 -3.69 -30.12
CA PRO A 257 -3.90 -4.51 -31.13
C PRO A 257 -2.50 -4.01 -31.50
N GLY A 258 -1.49 -4.88 -31.33
CA GLY A 258 -0.10 -4.59 -31.66
C GLY A 258 0.63 -3.67 -30.68
N GLN A 259 0.04 -3.36 -29.52
CA GLN A 259 0.65 -2.56 -28.47
C GLN A 259 1.16 -3.42 -27.31
N GLY A 260 2.12 -2.90 -26.56
CA GLY A 260 2.43 -3.35 -25.21
C GLY A 260 1.92 -2.32 -24.19
N ALA A 261 2.41 -2.40 -22.96
CA ALA A 261 2.05 -1.42 -21.94
C ALA A 261 3.13 -1.20 -20.88
N LEU A 262 3.11 -0.02 -20.28
CA LEU A 262 3.82 0.31 -19.06
C LEU A 262 2.84 0.31 -17.88
N ILE A 263 3.12 -0.46 -16.85
CA ILE A 263 2.58 -0.24 -15.51
C ILE A 263 3.53 0.69 -14.78
N LEU A 264 3.03 1.86 -14.37
CA LEU A 264 3.79 2.77 -13.51
C LEU A 264 3.13 2.81 -12.14
N ARG A 265 3.85 2.31 -11.13
CA ARG A 265 3.42 2.37 -9.74
C ARG A 265 4.11 3.54 -9.08
N THR A 266 3.35 4.55 -8.70
CA THR A 266 3.91 5.72 -8.02
C THR A 266 3.41 5.76 -6.58
N LYS A 267 4.31 5.98 -5.63
CA LYS A 267 3.99 6.18 -4.22
C LYS A 267 4.77 7.36 -3.68
N ALA A 268 4.14 8.18 -2.86
CA ALA A 268 4.81 9.19 -2.07
C ALA A 268 4.69 8.88 -0.58
N HIS A 269 5.81 9.01 0.13
CA HIS A 269 5.92 8.83 1.56
C HIS A 269 5.97 10.19 2.24
N ARG A 270 5.12 10.38 3.25
CA ARG A 270 5.02 11.62 4.04
C ARG A 270 5.75 11.43 5.36
N HIS A 271 6.88 12.10 5.50
CA HIS A 271 7.69 12.12 6.72
C HIS A 271 7.42 13.44 7.44
N LEU A 272 6.45 13.43 8.36
CA LEU A 272 5.94 14.61 9.06
C LEU A 272 6.69 14.90 10.38
N TRP A 273 7.98 14.59 10.46
CA TRP A 273 8.80 14.76 11.67
C TRP A 273 10.29 14.82 11.34
N LYS A 274 11.10 15.24 12.31
CA LYS A 274 12.56 15.33 12.20
C LYS A 274 13.25 14.69 13.41
N ASP A 275 14.46 14.16 13.19
CA ASP A 275 15.39 13.65 14.21
C ASP A 275 14.88 12.56 15.16
N GLY A 276 13.82 11.86 14.76
CA GLY A 276 13.28 10.76 15.55
C GLY A 276 12.63 11.19 16.87
N GLU A 277 12.28 12.48 16.99
CA GLU A 277 11.33 12.98 17.99
C GLU A 277 9.93 12.51 17.60
N GLY A 278 9.72 11.19 17.76
CA GLY A 278 8.43 10.56 17.56
C GLY A 278 7.45 11.09 18.60
N VAL A 279 6.27 11.47 18.10
CA VAL A 279 5.10 11.94 18.85
C VAL A 279 5.13 13.43 19.17
N THR A 280 4.69 14.23 18.21
CA THR A 280 4.05 15.52 18.48
C THR A 280 2.57 15.32 18.81
N ALA A 281 1.99 16.26 19.57
CA ALA A 281 0.54 16.38 19.69
C ALA A 281 -0.11 16.54 18.30
N ARG A 282 -1.43 16.33 18.21
CA ARG A 282 -2.24 16.62 17.01
C ARG A 282 -1.76 17.91 16.34
N ASP A 283 -1.28 17.80 15.10
CA ASP A 283 -0.78 18.92 14.30
C ASP A 283 -1.48 18.88 12.93
N ALA A 284 -2.73 19.35 12.94
CA ALA A 284 -3.60 19.30 11.76
C ALA A 284 -3.00 20.08 10.58
N GLU A 285 -2.33 21.21 10.82
CA GLU A 285 -1.72 22.02 9.76
C GLU A 285 -0.56 21.27 9.06
N LEU A 286 0.30 20.59 9.82
CA LEU A 286 1.37 19.74 9.27
C LEU A 286 0.79 18.51 8.56
N ALA A 287 -0.19 17.86 9.19
CA ALA A 287 -0.87 16.69 8.64
C ALA A 287 -1.76 17.01 7.44
N ALA A 288 -2.19 18.26 7.27
CA ALA A 288 -2.93 18.75 6.10
C ALA A 288 -2.03 19.13 4.93
N GLN A 289 -0.72 18.85 4.96
CA GLN A 289 0.19 19.06 3.82
C GLN A 289 0.18 17.84 2.88
N PRO A 290 -0.66 17.79 1.83
CA PRO A 290 -0.64 16.68 0.88
C PRO A 290 0.59 16.78 -0.03
N VAL A 291 1.04 15.64 -0.54
CA VAL A 291 1.98 15.56 -1.65
C VAL A 291 1.20 15.73 -2.96
N GLY A 292 1.46 16.81 -3.69
CA GLY A 292 0.88 17.03 -5.02
C GLY A 292 1.30 15.93 -6.00
N PRO A 293 0.49 15.64 -7.05
CA PRO A 293 0.76 14.56 -7.99
C PRO A 293 2.10 14.75 -8.72
N PRO A 294 2.76 13.66 -9.16
CA PRO A 294 3.96 13.77 -9.97
C PRO A 294 3.60 14.20 -11.40
N THR A 295 4.53 14.86 -12.09
CA THR A 295 4.44 15.04 -13.54
C THR A 295 5.15 13.87 -14.21
N VAL A 296 4.45 13.16 -15.08
CA VAL A 296 5.00 12.02 -15.83
C VAL A 296 5.08 12.39 -17.30
N ARG A 297 6.22 12.17 -17.93
CA ARG A 297 6.40 12.31 -19.38
C ARG A 297 6.87 10.98 -19.97
N ILE A 298 6.25 10.56 -21.05
CA ILE A 298 6.68 9.38 -21.85
C ILE A 298 7.03 9.89 -23.24
N ASP A 299 8.27 9.69 -23.66
CA ASP A 299 8.83 10.21 -24.92
C ASP A 299 8.64 11.73 -25.07
N GLY A 300 8.74 12.46 -23.96
CA GLY A 300 8.55 13.91 -23.89
C GLY A 300 7.09 14.38 -23.87
N LEU A 301 6.11 13.47 -23.95
CA LEU A 301 4.69 13.80 -23.84
C LEU A 301 4.20 13.63 -22.41
N GLU A 302 3.62 14.68 -21.84
CA GLU A 302 3.01 14.64 -20.51
C GLU A 302 1.81 13.69 -20.49
N GLN A 303 1.77 12.83 -19.47
CA GLN A 303 0.75 11.83 -19.26
C GLN A 303 -0.06 12.13 -18.00
N PRO A 304 -1.36 11.78 -17.96
CA PRO A 304 -2.14 11.83 -16.73
C PRO A 304 -1.50 10.96 -15.66
N ALA A 305 -1.23 11.53 -14.48
CA ALA A 305 -0.60 10.82 -13.39
C ALA A 305 -1.11 11.31 -12.03
N SER A 306 -1.00 10.44 -11.05
CA SER A 306 -1.28 10.68 -9.64
C SER A 306 -0.43 9.70 -8.83
N TRP A 307 -0.33 9.89 -7.51
CA TRP A 307 0.30 8.89 -6.64
C TRP A 307 -0.57 7.64 -6.56
N GLY A 308 -0.35 6.71 -7.47
CA GLY A 308 -1.09 5.47 -7.62
C GLY A 308 -0.54 4.61 -8.75
N ASN A 309 -1.29 3.58 -9.10
CA ASN A 309 -0.92 2.63 -10.14
C ASN A 309 -1.58 2.99 -11.47
N TRP A 310 -0.78 3.21 -12.50
CA TRP A 310 -1.23 3.61 -13.83
C TRP A 310 -0.84 2.57 -14.88
N TRP A 311 -1.68 2.45 -15.91
CA TRP A 311 -1.46 1.68 -17.12
C TRP A 311 -1.36 2.64 -18.29
N TYR A 312 -0.22 2.62 -19.00
CA TYR A 312 -0.01 3.39 -20.22
C TYR A 312 0.17 2.43 -21.40
N PRO A 313 -0.80 2.35 -22.32
CA PRO A 313 -0.63 1.55 -23.53
C PRO A 313 0.39 2.24 -24.44
N LEU A 314 1.36 1.47 -24.94
CA LEU A 314 2.50 2.00 -25.68
C LEU A 314 2.77 1.14 -26.93
N ARG A 315 3.32 1.78 -27.97
CA ARG A 315 3.76 1.05 -29.17
C ARG A 315 4.94 0.14 -28.81
N PRO A 316 5.20 -0.94 -29.54
CA PRO A 316 6.40 -1.72 -29.30
C PRO A 316 7.66 -0.93 -29.67
N GLY A 317 8.71 -1.06 -28.85
CA GLY A 317 10.02 -0.44 -29.05
C GLY A 317 10.54 0.33 -27.84
N PRO A 318 11.62 1.11 -28.03
CA PRO A 318 12.25 1.87 -26.97
C PRO A 318 11.42 3.10 -26.58
N HIS A 319 11.32 3.33 -25.27
CA HIS A 319 10.64 4.48 -24.67
C HIS A 319 11.50 5.10 -23.58
N THR A 320 11.39 6.41 -23.40
CA THR A 320 11.94 7.12 -22.26
C THR A 320 10.80 7.54 -21.33
N VAL A 321 10.90 7.15 -20.06
CA VAL A 321 9.98 7.57 -18.99
C VAL A 321 10.69 8.57 -18.09
N GLU A 322 10.09 9.74 -17.92
CA GLU A 322 10.56 10.80 -17.03
C GLU A 322 9.49 11.08 -15.96
N ILE A 323 9.92 11.17 -14.71
CA ILE A 323 9.03 11.45 -13.57
C ILE A 323 9.63 12.60 -12.79
N GLU A 324 8.82 13.64 -12.59
CA GLU A 324 9.18 14.83 -11.86
C GLU A 324 8.30 14.96 -10.61
N GLY A 325 8.92 15.18 -9.46
CA GLY A 325 8.24 15.33 -8.19
C GLY A 325 9.22 15.58 -7.06
N MET A 326 8.78 16.30 -6.03
CA MET A 326 9.61 16.67 -4.87
C MET A 326 10.91 17.40 -5.27
N ASP A 327 10.82 18.29 -6.27
CA ASP A 327 11.94 19.04 -6.85
C ASP A 327 13.05 18.15 -7.45
N ARG A 328 12.70 16.92 -7.85
CA ARG A 328 13.58 15.94 -8.50
C ARG A 328 13.00 15.50 -9.84
N LEU A 329 13.89 15.13 -10.75
CA LEU A 329 13.59 14.51 -12.02
C LEU A 329 14.37 13.19 -12.11
N GLU A 330 13.65 12.09 -12.31
CA GLU A 330 14.22 10.78 -12.59
C GLU A 330 13.86 10.36 -14.02
N ARG A 331 14.79 9.66 -14.68
CA ARG A 331 14.64 9.21 -16.06
C ARG A 331 15.03 7.74 -16.17
N PHE A 332 14.21 6.97 -16.90
CA PHE A 332 14.44 5.55 -17.12
C PHE A 332 14.08 5.18 -18.56
N ASP A 333 14.99 4.51 -19.26
CA ASP A 333 14.74 4.01 -20.61
C ASP A 333 14.28 2.54 -20.55
N ILE A 334 13.21 2.22 -21.25
CA ILE A 334 12.61 0.87 -21.31
C ILE A 334 12.43 0.44 -22.77
N ASP A 335 12.26 -0.85 -23.00
CA ASP A 335 11.87 -1.41 -24.29
C ASP A 335 10.60 -2.25 -24.07
N ILE A 336 9.55 -1.97 -24.85
CA ILE A 336 8.24 -2.60 -24.70
C ILE A 336 7.99 -3.51 -25.89
N ALA A 337 7.69 -4.78 -25.65
CA ALA A 337 7.26 -5.69 -26.69
C ALA A 337 5.72 -5.69 -26.85
N ALA A 338 5.25 -6.07 -28.05
CA ALA A 338 3.82 -6.20 -28.32
C ALA A 338 3.19 -7.28 -27.44
N GLY A 339 2.08 -6.97 -26.77
CA GLY A 339 1.39 -7.87 -25.86
C GLY A 339 2.11 -8.13 -24.54
N GLU A 340 3.20 -7.41 -24.26
CA GLU A 340 3.94 -7.50 -23.00
C GLU A 340 3.75 -6.26 -22.13
N THR A 341 3.90 -6.44 -20.83
CA THR A 341 3.84 -5.36 -19.84
C THR A 341 5.21 -5.17 -19.21
N THR A 342 5.73 -3.95 -19.26
CA THR A 342 6.87 -3.53 -18.46
C THR A 342 6.37 -2.80 -17.22
N ALA A 343 6.97 -3.03 -16.06
CA ALA A 343 6.61 -2.33 -14.83
C ALA A 343 7.75 -1.45 -14.32
N LEU A 344 7.42 -0.23 -13.94
CA LEU A 344 8.31 0.69 -13.23
C LEU A 344 7.67 1.07 -11.89
N ARG A 345 8.52 1.29 -10.89
CA ARG A 345 8.13 1.80 -9.58
C ARG A 345 8.82 3.14 -9.33
N ALA A 346 8.04 4.13 -8.92
CA ALA A 346 8.52 5.42 -8.49
C ALA A 346 8.14 5.66 -7.02
N ASP A 347 9.14 5.81 -6.16
CA ASP A 347 8.95 6.13 -4.75
C ASP A 347 9.48 7.54 -4.45
N ALA A 348 8.59 8.43 -4.03
CA ALA A 348 8.92 9.78 -3.60
C ALA A 348 8.89 9.88 -2.07
N HIS A 349 9.75 10.73 -1.50
CA HIS A 349 9.80 10.98 -0.06
C HIS A 349 9.74 12.49 0.18
N ARG A 350 8.67 12.93 0.86
CA ARG A 350 8.48 14.30 1.30
C ARG A 350 8.79 14.41 2.79
N PHE A 351 9.70 15.30 3.14
CA PHE A 351 10.08 15.58 4.51
C PHE A 351 9.56 16.96 4.91
N VAL A 352 8.62 16.99 5.87
CA VAL A 352 8.06 18.24 6.41
C VAL A 352 8.06 18.12 7.92
N HIS A 353 8.48 19.15 8.63
CA HIS A 353 8.50 19.13 10.08
C HIS A 353 8.25 20.53 10.65
N ARG A 354 7.98 20.61 11.95
CA ARG A 354 7.93 21.90 12.66
C ARG A 354 9.35 22.37 12.97
N GLY A 355 9.69 23.57 12.48
CA GLY A 355 10.93 24.26 12.84
C GLY A 355 10.91 24.80 14.27
N PRO A 356 12.04 25.36 14.75
CA PRO A 356 12.15 25.93 16.10
C PRO A 356 11.13 27.05 16.36
N ASP A 357 10.77 27.81 15.33
CA ASP A 357 9.79 28.91 15.40
C ASP A 357 8.33 28.42 15.24
N ARG A 358 8.10 27.10 15.29
CA ARG A 358 6.82 26.43 15.00
C ARG A 358 6.30 26.61 13.57
N GLY A 359 7.04 27.27 12.68
CA GLY A 359 6.74 27.25 11.24
C GLY A 359 6.95 25.84 10.65
N LEU A 360 6.29 25.56 9.52
CA LEU A 360 6.56 24.36 8.74
C LEU A 360 7.88 24.54 7.97
N VAL A 361 8.75 23.54 8.04
CA VAL A 361 10.01 23.47 7.30
C VAL A 361 9.93 22.29 6.35
N HIS A 362 10.24 22.55 5.09
CA HIS A 362 10.32 21.55 4.03
C HIS A 362 11.80 21.23 3.80
N ASP A 363 12.21 20.01 4.11
CA ASP A 363 13.56 19.55 3.75
C ASP A 363 13.57 19.05 2.29
N GLU A 364 14.77 18.86 1.75
CA GLU A 364 14.98 18.35 0.39
C GLU A 364 14.32 16.97 0.22
N GLY A 365 13.50 16.84 -0.82
CA GLY A 365 12.84 15.59 -1.15
C GLY A 365 13.75 14.58 -1.85
N ALA A 366 13.25 13.35 -1.93
CA ALA A 366 13.85 12.30 -2.74
C ALA A 366 12.81 11.70 -3.69
N LEU A 367 13.27 11.24 -4.84
CA LEU A 367 12.51 10.48 -5.82
C LEU A 367 13.41 9.37 -6.32
N TYR A 368 12.89 8.15 -6.39
CA TYR A 368 13.59 6.99 -6.91
C TYR A 368 12.73 6.33 -7.96
N LEU A 369 13.33 5.98 -9.10
CA LEU A 369 12.67 5.27 -10.18
C LEU A 369 13.45 4.00 -10.51
N GLU A 370 12.77 2.86 -10.45
CA GLU A 370 13.38 1.56 -10.72
C GLU A 370 12.46 0.65 -11.54
N ALA A 371 13.06 -0.30 -12.26
CA ALA A 371 12.32 -1.36 -12.91
C ALA A 371 11.82 -2.38 -11.90
N GLU A 372 10.60 -2.86 -12.10
CA GLU A 372 9.98 -3.89 -11.27
C GLU A 372 9.73 -5.15 -12.10
N GLU A 373 9.99 -6.33 -11.51
CA GLU A 373 9.61 -7.58 -12.14
C GLU A 373 8.08 -7.70 -12.14
N PHE A 374 7.48 -7.83 -13.32
CA PHE A 374 6.06 -8.05 -13.47
C PHE A 374 5.76 -8.98 -14.64
N SER A 375 4.68 -9.73 -14.53
CA SER A 375 4.11 -10.47 -15.65
C SER A 375 2.59 -10.42 -15.58
N ALA A 376 1.94 -10.09 -16.69
CA ALA A 376 0.47 -10.07 -16.79
C ALA A 376 -0.17 -11.41 -16.38
N ALA A 377 0.53 -12.54 -16.57
CA ALA A 377 0.08 -13.86 -16.14
C ALA A 377 -0.11 -13.96 -14.61
N TRP A 378 0.55 -13.11 -13.82
CA TRP A 378 0.38 -13.09 -12.36
C TRP A 378 -1.03 -12.69 -11.96
N MET A 379 -1.78 -11.97 -12.81
CA MET A 379 -3.19 -11.65 -12.53
C MET A 379 -4.09 -12.89 -12.44
N GLY A 380 -3.69 -14.01 -13.04
CA GLY A 380 -4.35 -15.31 -12.95
C GLY A 380 -3.84 -16.21 -11.82
N ASP A 381 -2.76 -15.84 -11.13
CA ASP A 381 -2.22 -16.54 -9.96
C ASP A 381 -2.53 -15.74 -8.69
N PRO A 382 -3.49 -16.19 -7.86
CA PRO A 382 -3.88 -15.49 -6.64
C PRO A 382 -2.72 -15.11 -5.70
N GLU A 383 -1.73 -15.99 -5.53
CA GLU A 383 -0.61 -15.77 -4.62
C GLU A 383 0.31 -14.68 -5.15
N ARG A 384 0.66 -14.76 -6.44
CA ARG A 384 1.51 -13.75 -7.09
C ARG A 384 0.82 -12.40 -7.21
N ARG A 385 -0.47 -12.40 -7.55
CA ARG A 385 -1.29 -11.19 -7.61
C ARG A 385 -1.32 -10.47 -6.26
N LEU A 386 -1.62 -11.19 -5.19
CA LEU A 386 -1.63 -10.60 -3.84
C LEU A 386 -0.23 -10.13 -3.42
N ALA A 387 0.82 -10.87 -3.77
CA ALA A 387 2.20 -10.50 -3.41
C ALA A 387 2.68 -9.23 -4.12
N TYR A 388 2.25 -9.00 -5.37
CA TYR A 388 2.67 -7.84 -6.16
C TYR A 388 1.93 -6.55 -5.78
N TRP A 389 0.62 -6.65 -5.54
CA TRP A 389 -0.25 -5.49 -5.29
C TRP A 389 -0.39 -5.11 -3.80
N ARG A 390 0.25 -5.85 -2.89
CA ARG A 390 0.49 -5.43 -1.51
C ARG A 390 1.81 -4.69 -1.44
#